data_AF-A0A958EIM7-F1
#
_entry.id   AF-A0A958EIM7-F1
#
_cell.length_a   1.000
_cell.length_b   1.000
_cell.length_c   1.000
_cell.angle_alpha   90.00
_cell.angle_beta   90.00
_cell.angle_gamma   90.00
#
_symmetry.space_group_name_H-M   'P 1'
#
loop_
_entity.id
_entity.type
_entity.pdbx_description
1 polymer ?
#
loop_
_entity_poly.entity_id
_entity_poly.type
_entity_poly.pdbx_seq_one_letter_code
_entity_poly.pdbx_strand_id
1 'polypeptide(L)' 'MLRWHGQKNDPPKELLKKIAGLTAFYSKQKNAGTVSVIYTQAKYVRKPKGAKAGTVTVTKEKSILVKPTSYEEL' A
#
# COMPACT_ATOMS: atom_id res chain seq x y z
N MET A 1 2.79 -2.63 6.05
CA MET A 1 2.25 -3.80 5.30
C MET A 1 0.93 -4.20 5.93
N LEU A 2 -0.15 -4.27 5.16
CA LEU A 2 -1.43 -4.79 5.65
C LEU A 2 -1.37 -6.32 5.72
N ARG A 3 -1.66 -6.88 6.88
CA ARG A 3 -1.81 -8.33 7.05
C ARG A 3 -3.30 -8.66 7.15
N TRP A 4 -3.90 -9.05 6.02
CA TRP A 4 -5.29 -9.48 5.97
C TRP A 4 -5.39 -10.96 6.37
N HIS A 5 -6.19 -11.26 7.41
CA HIS A 5 -6.44 -12.62 7.91
C HIS A 5 -7.77 -13.22 7.42
N GLY A 6 -8.50 -12.53 6.53
CA GLY A 6 -9.77 -12.98 5.99
C GLY A 6 -9.61 -13.85 4.74
N GLN A 7 -10.40 -14.92 4.67
CA GLN A 7 -10.42 -15.93 3.61
C GLN A 7 -10.44 -15.33 2.19
N LYS A 8 -9.48 -15.77 1.36
CA LYS A 8 -9.44 -15.89 -0.13
C LYS A 8 -9.95 -14.75 -1.04
N ASN A 9 -10.64 -13.73 -0.53
CA ASN A 9 -11.24 -12.63 -1.28
C ASN A 9 -10.41 -11.36 -1.11
N ASP A 10 -10.38 -10.54 -2.16
CA ASP A 10 -9.77 -9.21 -2.08
C ASP A 10 -10.44 -8.39 -0.96
N PRO A 11 -9.66 -7.64 -0.15
CA PRO A 11 -10.22 -6.84 0.93
C PRO A 11 -11.22 -5.80 0.39
N PRO A 12 -12.20 -5.37 1.20
CA PRO A 12 -13.20 -4.40 0.77
C PRO A 12 -12.53 -3.10 0.28
N LYS A 13 -13.08 -2.52 -0.79
CA LYS A 13 -12.53 -1.34 -1.46
C LYS A 13 -12.38 -0.14 -0.52
N GLU A 14 -13.27 0.00 0.45
CA GLU A 14 -13.22 1.07 1.46
C GLU A 14 -11.99 0.94 2.36
N LEU A 15 -11.70 -0.28 2.83
CA LEU A 15 -10.52 -0.56 3.65
C LEU A 15 -9.23 -0.28 2.87
N LEU A 16 -9.19 -0.68 1.58
CA LEU A 16 -8.05 -0.38 0.70
C LEU A 16 -7.83 1.14 0.56
N LYS A 17 -8.89 1.94 0.40
CA LYS A 17 -8.78 3.41 0.34
C LYS A 17 -8.27 4.00 1.65
N LYS A 18 -8.82 3.59 2.78
CA LYS A 18 -8.41 4.02 4.13
C LYS A 18 -6.91 3.77 4.36
N ILE A 19 -6.47 2.55 4.07
CA ILE A 19 -5.06 2.15 4.25
C ILE A 19 -4.14 2.83 3.24
N ALA A 20 -4.60 3.02 2.00
CA ALA A 20 -3.84 3.74 0.99
C ALA A 20 -3.63 5.21 1.42
N GLY A 21 -4.64 5.87 1.98
CA GLY A 21 -4.50 7.23 2.54
C GLY A 21 -3.45 7.31 3.64
N LEU A 22 -3.46 6.34 4.58
CA LEU A 22 -2.45 6.24 5.63
C LEU A 22 -1.05 5.96 5.06
N THR A 23 -0.96 5.09 4.06
CA THR A 23 0.31 4.75 3.40
C THR A 23 0.88 5.96 2.65
N ALA A 24 0.03 6.75 2.00
CA ALA A 24 0.42 8.00 1.35
C ALA A 24 0.94 9.03 2.37
N PHE A 25 0.34 9.09 3.56
CA PHE A 25 0.81 9.97 4.65
C PHE A 25 2.21 9.62 5.14
N TYR A 26 2.53 8.33 5.29
CA TYR A 26 3.88 7.86 5.66
C TYR A 26 4.86 7.80 4.48
N SER A 27 4.50 8.34 3.32
CA SER A 27 5.36 8.40 2.15
C SER A 27 6.09 9.75 2.04
N LYS A 28 7.03 9.84 1.11
CA LYS A 28 7.67 11.13 0.77
C LYS A 28 6.67 12.15 0.19
N GLN A 29 5.51 11.71 -0.31
CA GLN A 29 4.51 12.55 -0.98
C GLN A 29 3.36 12.97 -0.06
N LYS A 30 3.59 13.05 1.26
CA LYS A 30 2.57 13.43 2.26
C LYS A 30 1.86 14.77 2.01
N ASN A 31 2.53 15.73 1.37
CA ASN A 31 1.96 17.05 1.04
C ASN A 31 1.40 17.13 -0.39
N ALA A 32 1.45 16.05 -1.17
CA ALA A 32 0.91 16.05 -2.52
C ALA A 32 -0.62 15.89 -2.48
N GLY A 33 -1.34 16.67 -3.28
CA GLY A 33 -2.80 16.64 -3.31
C GLY A 33 -3.38 15.32 -3.83
N THR A 34 -2.61 14.53 -4.58
CA THR A 34 -2.99 13.17 -5.00
C THR A 34 -1.74 12.31 -5.07
N VAL A 35 -1.79 11.15 -4.41
CA VAL A 35 -0.68 10.19 -4.34
C VAL A 35 -1.13 8.88 -4.97
N SER A 36 -0.28 8.33 -5.83
CA SER A 36 -0.47 6.99 -6.39
C SER A 36 0.09 5.96 -5.42
N VAL A 37 -0.75 5.08 -4.92
CA VAL A 37 -0.36 3.99 -4.02
C VAL A 37 -0.54 2.67 -4.75
N ILE A 38 0.52 1.88 -4.80
CA ILE A 38 0.48 0.52 -5.32
C ILE A 38 0.12 -0.48 -4.23
N TYR A 39 -0.73 -1.45 -4.56
CA TYR A 39 -1.07 -2.56 -3.69
C TYR A 39 -0.99 -3.89 -4.44
N THR A 40 -0.55 -4.93 -3.73
CA THR A 40 -0.51 -6.30 -4.23
C THR A 40 -0.62 -7.28 -3.07
N GLN A 41 -0.81 -8.56 -3.40
CA GLN A 41 -0.75 -9.64 -2.43
C GLN A 41 0.71 -9.96 -2.05
N ALA A 42 0.96 -10.33 -0.79
CA ALA A 42 2.30 -10.57 -0.27
C ALA A 42 3.11 -11.62 -1.05
N LYS A 43 2.45 -12.62 -1.65
CA LYS A 43 3.11 -13.64 -2.49
C LYS A 43 3.77 -13.08 -3.76
N TYR A 44 3.37 -11.90 -4.22
CA TYR A 44 3.94 -11.23 -5.39
C TYR A 44 5.00 -10.19 -5.01
N VAL A 45 5.34 -10.07 -3.73
CA VAL A 45 6.45 -9.23 -3.25
C VAL A 45 7.65 -10.12 -2.99
N ARG A 46 8.78 -9.81 -3.63
CA ARG A 46 10.03 -10.57 -3.48
C ARG A 46 11.19 -9.64 -3.14
N LYS A 47 12.07 -10.10 -2.26
CA LYS A 47 13.34 -9.43 -1.98
C LYS A 47 14.40 -9.94 -2.97
N PRO A 48 15.00 -9.09 -3.82
CA PRO A 48 16.11 -9.51 -4.67
C PRO A 48 17.33 -9.89 -3.83
N LYS A 49 18.07 -10.93 -4.26
CA LYS A 49 19.28 -11.39 -3.58
C LYS A 49 20.34 -10.28 -3.63
N GLY A 50 20.96 -9.99 -2.49
CA GLY A 50 21.99 -8.95 -2.37
C GLY A 50 21.48 -7.52 -2.15
N ALA A 51 20.17 -7.29 -2.11
CA ALA A 51 19.63 -5.94 -1.90
C ALA A 51 19.63 -5.53 -0.42
N LYS A 52 19.85 -4.22 -0.19
CA LYS A 52 19.78 -3.59 1.13
C LYS A 52 18.42 -3.83 1.78
N ALA A 53 18.41 -3.92 3.11
CA ALA A 53 17.17 -4.04 3.88
C ALA A 53 16.17 -2.93 3.49
N GLY A 54 14.91 -3.30 3.27
CA GLY A 54 13.86 -2.39 2.81
C GLY A 54 13.65 -2.33 1.30
N THR A 55 14.55 -2.89 0.48
CA THR A 55 14.35 -2.96 -0.98
C THR A 55 13.51 -4.18 -1.34
N VAL A 56 12.42 -3.96 -2.07
CA VAL A 56 11.50 -5.01 -2.52
C VAL A 56 11.13 -4.81 -3.98
N THR A 57 10.91 -5.92 -4.69
CA THR A 57 10.38 -5.94 -6.05
C THR A 57 8.97 -6.48 -6.01
N VAL A 58 8.07 -5.84 -6.75
CA VAL A 58 6.65 -6.17 -6.79
C VAL A 58 6.28 -6.67 -8.17
N THR A 59 5.49 -7.74 -8.24
CA THR A 59 4.90 -8.26 -9.49
C THR A 59 3.38 -8.10 -9.43
N LYS A 60 2.72 -7.86 -10.58
CA LYS A 60 1.25 -7.66 -10.65
C LYS A 60 0.73 -6.60 -9.67
N GLU A 61 1.28 -5.40 -9.76
CA GLU A 61 0.82 -4.26 -8.98
C GLU A 61 -0.48 -3.68 -9.54
N LYS A 62 -1.33 -3.20 -8.64
CA LYS A 62 -2.49 -2.37 -8.96
C LYS A 62 -2.26 -1.01 -8.30
N SER A 63 -2.54 0.08 -9.01
CA SER A 63 -2.41 1.44 -8.48
C SER A 63 -3.78 2.01 -8.08
N ILE A 64 -3.80 2.83 -7.03
CA ILE A 64 -4.96 3.61 -6.61
C ILE A 64 -4.49 5.04 -6.38
N LEU A 65 -5.23 6.00 -6.93
CA LEU A 65 -5.06 7.42 -6.63
C LEU A 65 -5.86 7.74 -5.37
N VAL A 66 -5.15 8.21 -4.34
CA VAL A 66 -5.76 8.59 -3.05
C VAL A 66 -5.22 9.94 -2.59
N LYS A 67 -6.01 10.63 -1.79
CA LYS A 67 -5.52 11.77 -1.01
C LYS A 67 -4.86 11.24 0.27
N PRO A 68 -3.75 11.82 0.72
CA PRO A 68 -3.16 11.46 2.01
C PRO A 68 -4.15 11.84 3.12
N THR A 69 -4.43 10.90 4.01
CA THR A 69 -5.38 11.06 5.12
C THR A 69 -4.68 10.68 6.43
N SER A 70 -4.86 11.50 7.47
CA SER A 70 -4.29 11.27 8.80
C SER A 70 -5.03 10.14 9.54
N TYR A 71 -4.39 9.56 10.56
CA TYR A 71 -4.95 8.48 11.39
C TYR A 71 -6.24 8.89 12.12
N GLU A 72 -6.47 10.19 12.31
CA GLU A 72 -7.62 10.75 13.02
C GLU A 72 -8.96 10.62 12.26
N GLU A 73 -8.94 10.28 10.97
CA GLU A 73 -10.15 10.14 10.13
C GLU A 73 -10.53 8.67 9.82
N LEU A 74 -9.97 7.69 10.55
CA LEU A 74 -10.21 6.25 10.34
C LEU A 74 -11.48 5.73 11.04
#